data_AF-A0A382I4Q0-F1
#
_entry.id   AF-A0A382I4Q0-F1
#
_cell.length_a   1.000
_cell.length_b   1.000
_cell.length_c   1.000
_cell.angle_alpha   90.00
_cell.angle_beta   90.00
_cell.angle_gamma   90.00
#
_symmetry.space_group_name_H-M   'P 1'
#
loop_
_entity.id
_entity.type
_entity.pdbx_description
1 polymer ?
#
loop_
_entity_poly.entity_id
_entity_poly.type
_entity_poly.pdbx_seq_one_letter_code
_entity_poly.pdbx_strand_id
1 'polypeptide(L)'
;MYTRFARFLAPLILAMIAQELSAQFLNGGMARVPQATRTLAALGLAYGLMSVLSAPLHQSRQLGLAMIDSMAQLRTGAGVIFVSGAALSLATMALGGDGPGRWLAEDLHEIDASLADQAQTALL
;
A
#
# COMPACT_ATOMS: atom_id res chain seq x y z
N MET A 1 16.19 -31.41 -11.27
CA MET A 1 16.34 -29.96 -11.56
C MET A 1 14.98 -29.24 -11.48
N TYR A 2 13.94 -29.74 -12.15
CA TYR A 2 12.57 -29.17 -12.11
C TYR A 2 11.92 -29.06 -10.73
N THR A 3 12.16 -30.01 -9.82
CA THR A 3 11.59 -30.00 -8.46
C THR A 3 12.14 -28.88 -7.56
N ARG A 4 13.40 -28.47 -7.74
CA ARG A 4 13.98 -27.32 -7.00
C ARG A 4 13.40 -26.01 -7.52
N PHE A 5 13.23 -25.90 -8.84
CA PHE A 5 12.62 -24.73 -9.47
C PHE A 5 11.15 -24.58 -9.07
N ALA A 6 10.38 -25.67 -9.06
CA ALA A 6 9.00 -25.67 -8.58
C ALA A 6 8.87 -25.27 -7.11
N ARG A 7 9.76 -25.73 -6.23
CA ARG A 7 9.77 -25.34 -4.80
C ARG A 7 10.11 -23.85 -4.58
N PHE A 8 10.83 -23.23 -5.51
CA PHE A 8 11.11 -21.80 -5.49
C PHE A 8 9.94 -20.97 -6.04
N LEU A 9 9.36 -21.39 -7.17
CA LEU A 9 8.28 -20.67 -7.83
C LEU A 9 6.92 -20.83 -7.16
N ALA A 10 6.60 -22.01 -6.63
CA ALA A 10 5.29 -22.27 -6.01
C ALA A 10 4.89 -21.24 -4.95
N PRO A 11 5.72 -20.89 -3.95
CA PRO A 11 5.35 -19.87 -2.98
C PRO A 11 5.24 -18.47 -3.60
N LEU A 12 6.05 -18.16 -4.63
CA LEU A 12 5.97 -16.88 -5.33
C LEU A 12 4.65 -16.73 -6.10
N ILE A 13 4.27 -17.76 -6.85
CA ILE A 13 3.00 -17.80 -7.60
C ILE A 13 1.82 -17.72 -6.63
N LEU A 14 1.88 -18.45 -5.51
CA LEU A 14 0.82 -18.41 -4.50
C LEU A 14 0.68 -17.01 -3.90
N ALA A 15 1.79 -16.35 -3.59
CA ALA A 15 1.78 -14.98 -3.08
C ALA A 15 1.19 -13.99 -4.11
N MET A 16 1.53 -14.13 -5.39
CA MET A 16 0.96 -13.31 -6.47
C MET A 16 -0.55 -13.52 -6.59
N ILE A 17 -1.03 -14.77 -6.59
CA ILE A 17 -2.46 -15.08 -6.64
C ILE A 17 -3.18 -14.50 -5.42
N ALA A 18 -2.62 -14.66 -4.22
CA ALA A 18 -3.20 -14.12 -3.00
C ALA A 18 -3.30 -12.58 -3.07
N GLN A 19 -2.28 -11.90 -3.59
CA GLN A 19 -2.28 -10.45 -3.76
C GLN A 19 -3.40 -9.99 -4.72
N GLU A 20 -3.53 -10.62 -5.88
CA GLU A 20 -4.58 -10.29 -6.87
C GLU A 20 -5.99 -10.57 -6.35
N LEU A 21 -6.17 -11.69 -5.65
CA LEU A 21 -7.45 -12.05 -5.05
C LEU A 21 -7.85 -11.12 -3.90
N SER A 22 -6.88 -10.59 -3.14
CA SER A 22 -7.15 -9.73 -1.99
C SER A 22 -8.00 -8.52 -2.37
N ALA A 23 -7.67 -7.86 -3.49
CA ALA A 23 -8.44 -6.72 -3.98
C ALA A 23 -9.88 -7.10 -4.36
N GLN A 24 -10.07 -8.26 -5.00
CA GLN A 24 -11.41 -8.74 -5.37
C GLN A 24 -12.25 -9.10 -4.16
N PHE A 25 -11.65 -9.76 -3.16
CA PHE A 25 -12.31 -10.10 -1.91
C PHE A 25 -12.70 -8.85 -1.11
N LEU A 26 -11.81 -7.85 -1.02
CA LEU A 26 -12.10 -6.55 -0.40
C LEU A 26 -13.26 -5.85 -1.11
N ASN A 27 -13.21 -5.72 -2.44
CA ASN A 27 -14.27 -5.08 -3.21
C ASN A 27 -15.61 -5.81 -3.08
N GLY A 28 -15.60 -7.15 -3.16
CA GLY A 28 -16.79 -7.98 -3.00
C GLY A 28 -17.39 -7.93 -1.59
N GLY A 29 -16.55 -7.81 -0.56
CA GLY A 29 -16.98 -7.60 0.83
C GLY A 29 -17.58 -6.22 1.04
N MET A 30 -16.89 -5.17 0.58
CA MET A 30 -17.32 -3.77 0.68
C MET A 30 -18.63 -3.49 -0.08
N ALA A 31 -18.89 -4.20 -1.18
CA ALA A 31 -20.13 -4.10 -1.95
C ALA A 31 -21.40 -4.51 -1.16
N ARG A 32 -21.24 -5.22 -0.04
CA ARG A 32 -22.35 -5.69 0.82
C ARG A 32 -22.55 -4.81 2.06
N VAL A 33 -21.71 -3.81 2.28
CA VAL A 33 -21.78 -2.88 3.41
C VAL A 33 -22.82 -1.79 3.10
N PRO A 34 -23.55 -1.26 4.12
CA PRO A 34 -24.37 -0.08 3.93
C PRO A 34 -23.56 1.05 3.29
N GLN A 35 -24.13 1.73 2.28
CA GLN A 35 -23.45 2.78 1.50
C GLN A 35 -22.26 2.30 0.66
N ALA A 36 -22.29 1.07 0.15
CA ALA A 36 -21.27 0.44 -0.69
C ALA A 36 -20.54 1.35 -1.68
N THR A 37 -21.25 2.18 -2.46
CA THR A 37 -20.62 3.11 -3.42
C THR A 37 -19.68 4.10 -2.75
N ARG A 38 -20.07 4.66 -1.60
CA ARG A 38 -19.22 5.59 -0.84
C ARG A 38 -18.02 4.84 -0.25
N THR A 39 -18.25 3.71 0.40
CA THR A 39 -17.15 2.95 1.00
C THR A 39 -16.12 2.51 -0.04
N LEU A 40 -16.56 2.10 -1.23
CA LEU A 40 -15.66 1.75 -2.34
C LEU A 40 -14.92 2.97 -2.90
N ALA A 41 -15.57 4.13 -3.00
CA ALA A 41 -14.90 5.37 -3.43
C ALA A 41 -13.85 5.84 -2.42
N ALA A 42 -14.17 5.81 -1.13
CA ALA A 42 -13.24 6.12 -0.04
C ALA A 42 -12.04 5.18 -0.04
N LEU A 43 -12.28 3.86 -0.18
CA LEU A 43 -11.21 2.87 -0.30
C LEU A 43 -10.33 3.12 -1.53
N GLY A 44 -10.93 3.44 -2.68
CA GLY A 44 -10.21 3.76 -3.90
C GLY A 44 -9.29 4.98 -3.75
N LEU A 45 -9.77 6.04 -3.10
CA LEU A 45 -8.97 7.23 -2.79
C LEU A 45 -7.82 6.91 -1.84
N ALA A 46 -8.10 6.22 -0.73
CA ALA A 46 -7.10 5.81 0.24
C ALA A 46 -6.01 4.93 -0.42
N TYR A 47 -6.42 3.95 -1.23
CA TYR A 47 -5.51 3.08 -1.96
C TYR A 47 -4.67 3.83 -3.00
N GLY A 48 -5.28 4.78 -3.73
CA GLY A 48 -4.58 5.65 -4.66
C GLY A 48 -3.47 6.45 -3.97
N LEU A 49 -3.80 7.11 -2.86
CA LEU A 49 -2.83 7.85 -2.05
C LEU A 49 -1.70 6.95 -1.53
N MET A 50 -2.07 5.80 -0.95
CA MET A 50 -1.11 4.81 -0.45
C MET A 50 -0.17 4.33 -1.57
N SER A 51 -0.69 4.09 -2.79
CA SER A 51 0.11 3.61 -3.92
C SER A 51 1.14 4.65 -4.40
N VAL A 52 0.78 5.94 -4.42
CA VAL A 52 1.72 7.03 -4.73
C VAL A 52 2.81 7.13 -3.65
N LEU A 53 2.42 7.09 -2.38
CA LEU A 53 3.38 7.19 -1.27
C LEU A 53 4.34 5.99 -1.24
N SER A 54 3.84 4.80 -1.56
CA SER A 54 4.64 3.55 -1.55
C SER A 54 5.42 3.30 -2.83
N ALA A 55 5.22 4.11 -3.88
CA ALA A 55 5.94 4.00 -5.15
C ALA A 55 7.48 3.93 -5.02
N PRO A 56 8.14 4.72 -4.14
CA PRO A 56 9.59 4.65 -3.95
C PRO A 56 10.06 3.29 -3.39
N LEU A 57 9.19 2.60 -2.64
CA LEU A 57 9.49 1.29 -2.05
C LEU A 57 9.27 0.13 -3.02
N HIS A 58 8.50 0.29 -4.09
CA HIS A 58 8.23 -0.81 -5.03
C HIS A 58 9.50 -1.35 -5.70
N GLN A 59 10.52 -0.50 -5.90
CA GLN A 59 11.80 -0.90 -6.50
C GLN A 59 12.84 -1.41 -5.48
N SER A 60 12.51 -1.46 -4.19
CA SER A 60 13.43 -1.90 -3.13
C SER A 60 14.01 -3.31 -3.38
N ARG A 61 13.20 -4.22 -3.93
CA ARG A 61 13.66 -5.56 -4.32
C ARG A 61 14.71 -5.52 -5.44
N GLN A 62 14.51 -4.65 -6.44
CA GLN A 62 15.43 -4.51 -7.57
C GLN A 62 16.73 -3.84 -7.13
N LEU A 63 16.66 -2.85 -6.25
CA LEU A 63 17.83 -2.24 -5.60
C LEU A 63 18.64 -3.31 -4.84
N GLY A 64 17.97 -4.17 -4.09
CA GLY A 64 18.63 -5.24 -3.35
C GLY A 64 19.36 -6.25 -4.25
N LEU A 65 18.77 -6.59 -5.40
CA LEU A 65 19.36 -7.53 -6.36
C LEU A 65 20.49 -6.92 -7.21
N ALA A 66 20.44 -5.61 -7.48
CA ALA A 66 21.39 -4.94 -8.38
C ALA A 66 22.59 -4.29 -7.67
N MET A 67 22.47 -3.96 -6.38
CA MET A 67 23.45 -3.10 -5.68
C MET A 67 24.08 -3.74 -4.42
N ILE A 68 23.65 -4.94 -4.00
CA ILE A 68 24.13 -5.58 -2.77
C ILE A 68 25.05 -6.76 -3.10
N ASP A 69 26.35 -6.53 -3.01
CA ASP A 69 27.40 -7.55 -3.16
C ASP A 69 28.13 -7.86 -1.84
N SER A 70 27.85 -7.09 -0.77
CA SER A 70 28.52 -7.22 0.53
C SER A 70 27.56 -7.04 1.70
N MET A 71 27.91 -7.62 2.86
CA MET A 71 27.14 -7.47 4.11
C MET A 71 27.05 -6.02 4.59
N ALA A 72 28.05 -5.18 4.27
CA ALA A 72 28.02 -3.75 4.57
C ALA A 72 26.95 -3.03 3.74
N GLN A 73 26.89 -3.30 2.43
CA GLN A 73 25.85 -2.77 1.54
C GLN A 73 24.46 -3.28 1.91
N LEU A 74 24.35 -4.53 2.37
CA LEU A 74 23.09 -5.09 2.87
C LEU A 74 22.56 -4.30 4.07
N ARG A 75 23.41 -4.00 5.05
CA ARG A 75 23.04 -3.19 6.22
C ARG A 75 22.58 -1.79 5.81
N THR A 76 23.31 -1.13 4.90
CA THR A 76 22.95 0.20 4.41
C THR A 76 21.63 0.18 3.65
N GLY A 77 21.46 -0.77 2.72
CA GLY A 77 20.23 -0.94 1.95
C GLY A 77 19.02 -1.25 2.84
N ALA A 78 19.19 -2.15 3.82
CA ALA A 78 18.15 -2.44 4.82
C ALA A 78 17.80 -1.20 5.66
N GLY A 79 18.80 -0.39 6.04
CA GLY A 79 18.58 0.87 6.75
C GLY A 79 17.78 1.88 5.93
N VAL A 80 18.12 2.05 4.64
CA VAL A 80 17.36 2.94 3.72
C VAL A 80 15.92 2.45 3.56
N ILE A 81 15.71 1.15 3.33
CA ILE A 81 14.36 0.57 3.22
C ILE A 81 13.58 0.78 4.51
N PHE A 82 14.21 0.57 5.67
CA PHE A 82 13.58 0.77 6.97
C PHE A 82 13.20 2.22 7.22
N VAL A 83 14.10 3.17 6.95
CA VAL A 83 13.83 4.62 7.09
C VAL A 83 12.71 5.06 6.15
N SER A 84 12.75 4.62 4.88
CA SER A 84 11.68 4.91 3.92
C SER A 84 10.34 4.29 4.34
N GLY A 85 10.35 3.07 4.88
CA GLY A 85 9.16 2.42 5.44
C GLY A 85 8.60 3.16 6.66
N ALA A 86 9.46 3.56 7.59
CA ALA A 86 9.07 4.35 8.75
C ALA A 86 8.52 5.72 8.35
N ALA A 87 9.16 6.40 7.39
CA ALA A 87 8.68 7.66 6.84
C ALA A 87 7.30 7.49 6.16
N LEU A 88 7.09 6.39 5.43
CA LEU A 88 5.80 6.05 4.84
C LEU A 88 4.74 5.86 5.93
N SER A 89 5.02 5.06 6.96
CA SER A 89 4.08 4.82 8.06
C SER A 89 3.72 6.10 8.82
N LEU A 90 4.70 6.99 9.02
CA LEU A 90 4.45 8.30 9.63
C LEU A 90 3.61 9.20 8.70
N ALA A 91 3.86 9.16 7.39
CA ALA A 91 3.09 9.92 6.41
C ALA A 91 1.63 9.43 6.35
N THR A 92 1.39 8.12 6.31
CA THR A 92 0.02 7.55 6.33
C THR A 92 -0.69 7.85 7.64
N MET A 93 0.02 7.74 8.78
CA MET A 93 -0.53 8.10 10.09
C MET A 93 -0.87 9.60 10.18
N ALA A 94 -0.04 10.48 9.64
CA ALA A 94 -0.30 11.91 9.59
C ALA A 94 -1.51 12.23 8.68
N LEU A 95 -1.68 11.51 7.58
CA LEU A 95 -2.81 11.66 6.67
C LEU A 95 -4.11 11.08 7.24
N GLY A 96 -4.03 10.07 8.11
CA GLY A 96 -5.18 9.51 8.81
C GLY A 96 -5.68 10.35 10.01
N GLY A 97 -4.91 11.35 10.46
CA GLY A 97 -5.29 12.24 11.56
C GLY A 97 -6.09 13.48 11.14
N ASP A 98 -6.74 14.14 12.11
CA ASP A 98 -7.53 15.36 11.94
C ASP A 98 -6.69 16.54 11.41
N GLY A 99 -6.46 16.60 10.09
CA GLY A 99 -5.68 17.66 9.48
C GLY A 99 -5.44 17.48 7.97
N PRO A 100 -4.24 17.08 7.54
CA PRO A 100 -3.83 17.12 6.13
C PRO A 100 -4.61 16.16 5.23
N GLY A 101 -5.12 15.04 5.75
CA GLY A 101 -5.99 14.12 5.00
C GLY A 101 -7.35 14.75 4.66
N ARG A 102 -7.91 15.53 5.58
CA ARG A 102 -9.18 16.24 5.38
C ARG A 102 -9.02 17.38 4.38
N TRP A 103 -7.91 18.14 4.45
CA TRP A 103 -7.59 19.17 3.45
C TRP A 103 -7.37 18.58 2.05
N LEU A 104 -6.65 17.46 1.94
CA LEU A 104 -6.43 16.80 0.65
C LEU A 104 -7.71 16.18 0.06
N ALA A 105 -8.65 15.74 0.90
CA ALA A 105 -9.92 15.16 0.47
C ALA A 105 -11.01 16.21 0.18
N GLU A 106 -11.06 17.31 0.94
CA GLU A 106 -12.01 18.42 0.72
C GLU A 106 -11.56 19.33 -0.43
N ASP A 107 -10.27 19.68 -0.54
CA ASP A 107 -9.78 20.73 -1.45
C ASP A 107 -9.35 20.19 -2.85
N LEU A 108 -9.02 18.90 -2.97
CA LEU A 108 -8.51 18.33 -4.23
C LEU A 108 -9.59 17.65 -5.11
N HIS A 109 -10.80 17.38 -4.61
CA HIS A 109 -11.81 16.63 -5.37
C HIS A 109 -13.28 17.11 -5.20
N GLU A 110 -13.56 18.22 -4.52
CA GLU A 110 -14.95 18.69 -4.27
C GLU A 110 -15.87 17.58 -3.72
N ILE A 111 -15.31 16.69 -2.89
CA ILE A 111 -16.05 15.53 -2.38
C ILE A 111 -16.81 15.93 -1.13
N ASP A 112 -18.04 15.43 -1.01
CA ASP A 112 -18.84 15.41 0.22
C ASP A 112 -17.97 15.12 1.47
N ALA A 113 -18.00 16.00 2.47
CA ALA A 113 -17.14 15.92 3.67
C ALA A 113 -17.25 14.58 4.42
N SER A 114 -18.37 13.88 4.27
CA SER A 114 -18.58 12.54 4.84
C SER A 114 -17.76 11.43 4.16
N LEU A 115 -17.39 11.58 2.88
CA LEU A 115 -16.55 10.61 2.16
C LEU A 115 -15.07 10.80 2.49
N ALA A 116 -14.65 12.06 2.70
CA ALA A 116 -13.31 12.40 3.17
C ALA A 116 -12.98 11.72 4.50
N ASP A 117 -13.92 11.77 5.45
CA ASP A 117 -13.78 11.17 6.78
C ASP A 117 -13.64 9.63 6.72
N GLN A 118 -14.39 8.98 5.82
CA GLN A 118 -14.28 7.54 5.58
C GLN A 118 -12.94 7.16 4.93
N ALA A 119 -12.45 7.97 3.98
CA ALA A 119 -11.17 7.72 3.32
C ALA A 119 -10.00 7.90 4.30
N GLN A 120 -10.07 8.90 5.18
CA GLN A 120 -9.09 9.16 6.22
C GLN A 120 -9.03 7.99 7.22
N THR A 121 -10.19 7.51 7.68
CA THR A 121 -10.25 6.34 8.58
C THR A 121 -9.65 5.10 7.93
N ALA A 122 -9.79 4.93 6.60
CA ALA A 122 -9.23 3.80 5.87
C ALA A 122 -7.69 3.85 5.71
N LEU A 123 -7.05 4.99 6.00
CA LEU A 123 -5.60 5.15 5.95
C LEU A 123 -4.89 4.83 7.29
N LEU A 124 -5.64 4.72 8.39
CA LEU A 124 -5.16 4.33 9.72
C LEU A 124 -5.11 2.81 9.89
#